data_AF-A0AAP9KSW2-F1
#
_entry.id   AF-A0AAP9KSW2-F1
#
_cell.length_a   1.000
_cell.length_b   1.000
_cell.length_c   1.000
_cell.angle_alpha   90.00
_cell.angle_beta   90.00
_cell.angle_gamma   90.00
#
_symmetry.space_group_name_H-M   'P 1'
#
loop_
_entity.id
_entity.type
_entity.pdbx_description
1 polymer ?
#
loop_
_entity_poly.entity_id
_entity_poly.type
_entity_poly.pdbx_seq_one_letter_code
_entity_poly.pdbx_strand_id
1 'polypeptide(L)'
;MKRILKAISILLLAFLVGCSGTKEETKVYTKQQKGVTMELTFYYKGDKVVKQTSKNTIVYADLGLTKEQVKKQLDPVAKKYQGIEGLEDKLDYQETQVVENLTIDYTKAKLSQLKGIPGITIEAEDGQDVSMKKSEEILKQDGFTEKK
;
A
#
# COMPACT_ATOMS: atom_id res chain seq x y z
N MET A 1 -20.57 -55.48 4.97
CA MET A 1 -20.48 -54.82 6.29
C MET A 1 -20.88 -53.36 6.11
N LYS A 2 -22.12 -52.98 6.48
CA LYS A 2 -22.44 -51.97 7.52
C LYS A 2 -21.55 -50.71 7.39
N ARG A 3 -22.07 -49.51 7.08
CA ARG A 3 -23.15 -48.83 7.80
C ARG A 3 -23.93 -47.83 6.92
N ILE A 4 -25.23 -47.81 7.18
CA ILE A 4 -26.24 -46.84 6.76
C ILE A 4 -26.19 -45.67 7.76
N LEU A 5 -26.39 -44.42 7.31
CA LEU A 5 -27.37 -43.50 7.93
C LEU A 5 -27.61 -42.27 7.04
N LYS A 6 -28.88 -42.07 6.65
CA LYS A 6 -29.42 -40.82 6.11
C LYS A 6 -29.90 -39.94 7.28
N ALA A 7 -29.72 -38.63 7.17
CA ALA A 7 -30.55 -37.58 7.79
C ALA A 7 -30.41 -36.33 6.89
N ILE A 8 -31.41 -35.94 6.09
CA ILE A 8 -32.59 -35.11 6.43
C ILE A 8 -32.18 -33.78 7.08
N SER A 9 -32.35 -32.66 6.35
CA SER A 9 -33.35 -31.62 6.67
C SER A 9 -32.95 -30.22 6.18
N ILE A 10 -33.71 -29.70 5.22
CA ILE A 10 -34.37 -28.37 5.23
C ILE A 10 -33.53 -27.16 5.71
N LEU A 11 -33.17 -26.33 4.74
CA LEU A 11 -33.37 -24.88 4.66
C LEU A 11 -33.51 -24.10 5.99
N LEU A 12 -32.54 -23.22 6.27
CA LEU A 12 -32.79 -21.98 6.98
C LEU A 12 -32.06 -20.84 6.26
N LEU A 13 -32.79 -20.06 5.46
CA LEU A 13 -32.42 -18.68 5.13
C LEU A 13 -32.28 -17.93 6.45
N ALA A 14 -31.06 -17.64 6.87
CA ALA A 14 -30.79 -16.58 7.82
C ALA A 14 -30.39 -15.33 7.02
N PHE A 15 -31.33 -14.39 6.94
CA PHE A 15 -31.10 -13.01 6.53
C PHE A 15 -29.89 -12.45 7.30
N LEU A 16 -28.75 -12.30 6.62
CA LEU A 16 -27.78 -11.28 7.03
C LEU A 16 -28.26 -9.97 6.41
N VAL A 17 -29.14 -9.33 7.17
CA VAL A 17 -29.36 -7.89 7.28
C VAL A 17 -28.28 -7.11 6.52
N GLY A 18 -28.70 -6.45 5.45
CA GLY A 18 -27.85 -5.51 4.74
C GLY A 18 -27.28 -4.48 5.71
N CYS A 19 -25.99 -4.57 5.98
CA CYS A 19 -25.22 -3.38 6.28
C CYS A 19 -24.94 -2.70 4.95
N SER A 20 -25.66 -1.63 4.68
CA SER A 20 -25.34 -0.58 3.71
C SER A 20 -24.05 0.15 4.10
N GLY A 21 -22.98 -0.61 4.33
CA GLY A 21 -21.63 -0.12 4.60
C GLY A 21 -20.73 -0.65 3.50
N THR A 22 -20.11 0.25 2.75
CA THR A 22 -19.15 -0.11 1.71
C THR A 22 -18.03 -0.93 2.34
N LYS A 23 -17.89 -2.19 1.92
CA LYS A 23 -16.86 -3.11 2.40
C LYS A 23 -15.48 -2.55 2.06
N GLU A 24 -14.52 -2.77 2.95
CA GLU A 24 -13.11 -2.48 2.64
C GLU A 24 -12.57 -3.51 1.64
N GLU A 25 -11.96 -3.01 0.58
CA GLU A 25 -11.34 -3.75 -0.50
C GLU A 25 -9.84 -3.45 -0.55
N THR A 26 -9.11 -4.26 -1.31
CA THR A 26 -7.66 -4.10 -1.46
C THR A 26 -7.23 -4.28 -2.91
N LYS A 27 -6.32 -3.43 -3.36
CA LYS A 27 -5.61 -3.58 -4.64
C LYS A 27 -4.11 -3.49 -4.41
N VAL A 28 -3.37 -4.32 -5.13
CA VAL A 28 -1.91 -4.36 -5.06
C VAL A 28 -1.35 -4.01 -6.43
N TYR A 29 -0.36 -3.12 -6.47
CA TYR A 29 0.33 -2.71 -7.67
C TYR A 29 1.82 -2.95 -7.51
N THR A 30 2.47 -3.40 -8.57
CA THR A 30 3.90 -3.65 -8.58
C THR A 30 4.57 -2.92 -9.73
N LYS A 31 5.82 -2.53 -9.51
CA LYS A 31 6.70 -2.01 -10.56
C LYS A 31 8.11 -2.47 -10.27
N GLN A 32 8.77 -2.98 -11.30
CA GLN A 32 10.16 -3.38 -11.22
C GLN A 32 11.00 -2.51 -12.16
N GLN A 33 12.09 -1.98 -11.60
CA GLN A 33 13.12 -1.26 -12.32
C GLN A 33 14.47 -1.86 -11.93
N LYS A 34 15.54 -1.47 -12.65
CA LYS A 34 16.88 -1.97 -12.36
C LYS A 34 17.22 -1.76 -10.87
N GLY A 35 17.41 -2.86 -10.15
CA GLY A 35 17.76 -2.87 -8.72
C GLY A 35 16.68 -2.38 -7.75
N VAL A 36 15.47 -2.09 -8.22
CA VAL A 36 14.37 -1.58 -7.37
C VAL A 36 13.07 -2.30 -7.68
N THR A 37 12.47 -2.93 -6.68
CA THR A 37 11.13 -3.52 -6.75
C THR A 37 10.22 -2.74 -5.80
N MET A 38 9.10 -2.26 -6.32
CA MET A 38 8.07 -1.53 -5.56
C MET A 38 6.78 -2.34 -5.55
N GLU A 39 6.18 -2.54 -4.38
CA GLU A 39 4.84 -3.11 -4.20
C GLU A 39 4.02 -2.14 -3.35
N LEU A 40 2.91 -1.63 -3.90
CA LEU A 40 2.00 -0.72 -3.24
C LEU A 40 0.66 -1.43 -3.03
N THR A 41 0.13 -1.35 -1.82
CA THR A 41 -1.16 -1.91 -1.44
C THR A 41 -2.08 -0.79 -0.99
N PHE A 42 -3.22 -0.66 -1.67
CA PHE A 42 -4.26 0.30 -1.35
C PHE A 42 -5.42 -0.40 -0.67
N TYR A 43 -5.83 0.14 0.48
CA TYR A 43 -7.02 -0.26 1.22
C TYR A 43 -8.07 0.82 1.03
N TYR A 44 -9.24 0.48 0.50
CA TYR A 44 -10.24 1.47 0.09
C TYR A 44 -11.66 0.98 0.34
N LYS A 45 -12.60 1.92 0.49
CA LYS A 45 -14.04 1.68 0.62
C LYS A 45 -14.77 2.42 -0.49
N GLY A 46 -15.28 1.68 -1.48
CA GLY A 46 -15.88 2.27 -2.68
C GLY A 46 -14.81 2.93 -3.54
N ASP A 47 -14.78 4.26 -3.61
CA ASP A 47 -13.70 4.98 -4.28
C ASP A 47 -12.74 5.68 -3.28
N LYS A 48 -13.02 5.63 -1.97
CA LYS A 48 -12.19 6.31 -0.96
C LYS A 48 -11.06 5.42 -0.48
N VAL A 49 -9.82 5.81 -0.72
CA VAL A 49 -8.64 5.18 -0.10
C VAL A 49 -8.58 5.59 1.38
N VAL A 50 -8.48 4.60 2.27
CA VAL A 50 -8.34 4.82 3.72
C VAL A 50 -6.92 4.62 4.20
N LYS A 51 -6.17 3.73 3.55
CA LYS A 51 -4.77 3.44 3.88
C LYS A 51 -4.02 3.01 2.63
N GLN A 52 -2.74 3.35 2.58
CA GLN A 52 -1.81 2.83 1.60
C GLN A 52 -0.57 2.30 2.35
N THR A 53 -0.04 1.18 1.88
CA THR A 53 1.28 0.70 2.32
C THR A 53 2.16 0.49 1.10
N SER A 54 3.47 0.71 1.22
CA SER A 54 4.43 0.24 0.22
C SER A 54 5.52 -0.60 0.85
N LYS A 55 5.96 -1.60 0.10
CA LYS A 55 7.17 -2.38 0.38
C LYS A 55 8.10 -2.24 -0.81
N ASN A 56 9.18 -1.49 -0.62
CA ASN A 56 10.18 -1.27 -1.66
C ASN A 56 11.46 -2.03 -1.29
N THR A 57 12.05 -2.72 -2.26
CA THR A 57 13.32 -3.43 -2.10
C THR A 57 14.33 -2.85 -3.07
N ILE A 58 15.47 -2.41 -2.53
CA ILE A 58 16.56 -1.85 -3.32
C ILE A 58 17.79 -2.74 -3.15
N VAL A 59 18.25 -3.36 -4.25
CA VAL A 59 19.42 -4.24 -4.29
C VAL A 59 20.64 -3.42 -4.69
N TYR A 60 21.64 -3.34 -3.82
CA TYR A 60 22.77 -2.41 -3.98
C TYR A 60 23.62 -2.73 -5.22
N ALA A 61 23.95 -4.01 -5.42
CA ALA A 61 24.78 -4.48 -6.53
C ALA A 61 24.14 -4.19 -7.89
N ASP A 62 22.81 -4.35 -8.01
CA ASP A 62 22.07 -4.08 -9.24
C ASP A 62 22.09 -2.60 -9.62
N LEU A 63 22.24 -1.70 -8.64
CA LEU A 63 22.44 -0.27 -8.84
C LEU A 63 23.91 0.11 -9.08
N GLY A 64 24.85 -0.82 -8.90
CA GLY A 64 26.28 -0.51 -8.90
C GLY A 64 26.71 0.39 -7.73
N LEU A 65 25.97 0.34 -6.61
CA LEU A 65 26.20 1.15 -5.42
C LEU A 65 26.56 0.26 -4.23
N THR A 66 27.22 0.84 -3.24
CA THR A 66 27.41 0.20 -1.92
C THR A 66 26.24 0.51 -1.00
N LYS A 67 26.12 -0.28 0.09
CA LYS A 67 25.16 -0.04 1.17
C LYS A 67 25.25 1.38 1.72
N GLU A 68 26.45 1.88 1.94
CA GLU A 68 26.73 3.20 2.52
C GLU A 68 26.30 4.33 1.57
N GLN A 69 26.50 4.15 0.26
CA GLN A 69 26.06 5.12 -0.75
C GLN A 69 24.54 5.20 -0.79
N VAL A 70 23.83 4.06 -0.78
CA VAL A 70 22.37 4.03 -0.73
C VAL A 70 21.86 4.62 0.58
N LYS A 71 22.46 4.27 1.71
CA LYS A 71 22.11 4.82 3.02
C LYS A 71 22.23 6.35 3.06
N LYS A 72 23.29 6.91 2.48
CA LYS A 72 23.51 8.35 2.39
C LYS A 72 22.43 9.07 1.57
N GLN A 73 21.80 8.38 0.63
CA GLN A 73 20.71 8.92 -0.19
C GLN A 73 19.35 8.79 0.50
N LEU A 74 19.07 7.64 1.14
CA LEU A 74 17.76 7.36 1.74
C LEU A 74 17.58 7.98 3.13
N ASP A 75 18.60 7.99 3.99
CA ASP A 75 18.47 8.51 5.36
C ASP A 75 17.97 9.98 5.42
N PRO A 76 18.43 10.92 4.57
CA PRO A 76 17.89 12.28 4.54
C PRO A 76 16.44 12.35 4.06
N VAL A 77 16.04 11.42 3.18
CA VAL A 77 14.68 11.32 2.64
C VAL A 77 13.77 10.80 3.74
N ALA A 78 14.10 9.67 4.39
CA ALA A 78 13.36 9.09 5.52
C ALA A 78 13.09 10.08 6.66
N LYS A 79 14.05 10.98 6.96
CA LYS A 79 13.84 12.05 7.96
C LYS A 79 12.67 12.99 7.62
N LYS A 80 12.33 13.17 6.35
CA LYS A 80 11.18 14.00 5.92
C LYS A 80 9.83 13.35 6.19
N TYR A 81 9.78 12.04 6.44
CA TYR A 81 8.57 11.30 6.74
C TYR A 81 8.27 11.30 8.25
N GLN A 82 9.28 11.61 9.09
CA GLN A 82 9.17 11.56 10.54
C GLN A 82 8.27 12.67 11.09
N GLY A 83 7.50 12.34 12.13
CA GLY A 83 6.68 13.29 12.88
C GLY A 83 5.41 13.74 12.16
N ILE A 84 5.09 13.15 11.01
CA ILE A 84 3.84 13.39 10.30
C ILE A 84 2.80 12.38 10.76
N GLU A 85 1.70 12.88 11.31
CA GLU A 85 0.61 12.03 11.78
C GLU A 85 0.05 11.18 10.64
N GLY A 86 -0.14 9.89 10.89
CA GLY A 86 -0.61 8.94 9.88
C GLY A 86 0.43 8.54 8.83
N LEU A 87 1.69 8.97 8.95
CA LEU A 87 2.79 8.55 8.08
C LEU A 87 3.86 7.81 8.90
N GLU A 88 4.16 6.59 8.49
CA GLU A 88 5.23 5.78 9.10
C GLU A 88 6.16 5.25 8.02
N ASP A 89 7.46 5.43 8.21
CA ASP A 89 8.51 4.90 7.33
C ASP A 89 9.50 4.05 8.14
N LYS A 90 9.92 2.91 7.57
CA LYS A 90 10.91 2.01 8.15
C LYS A 90 11.85 1.47 7.10
N LEU A 91 13.13 1.81 7.24
CA LEU A 91 14.23 1.27 6.45
C LEU A 91 14.93 0.12 7.20
N ASP A 92 14.95 -1.06 6.59
CA ASP A 92 15.70 -2.23 7.05
C ASP A 92 16.93 -2.48 6.17
N TYR A 93 18.09 -2.00 6.62
CA TYR A 93 19.35 -2.06 5.89
C TYR A 93 20.06 -3.41 6.09
N GLN A 94 19.90 -4.31 5.14
CA GLN A 94 20.52 -5.65 5.11
C GLN A 94 21.90 -5.58 4.43
N GLU A 95 22.56 -6.72 4.26
CA GLU A 95 23.91 -6.79 3.66
C GLU A 95 23.90 -6.43 2.18
N THR A 96 22.97 -7.01 1.41
CA THR A 96 22.92 -6.87 -0.05
C THR A 96 21.83 -5.92 -0.55
N GLN A 97 20.90 -5.55 0.33
CA GLN A 97 19.72 -4.76 -0.02
C GLN A 97 19.22 -3.93 1.16
N VAL A 98 18.33 -2.98 0.88
CA VAL A 98 17.48 -2.32 1.88
C VAL A 98 16.02 -2.59 1.54
N VAL A 99 15.23 -2.87 2.57
CA VAL A 99 13.77 -2.99 2.46
C VAL A 99 13.13 -1.80 3.17
N GLU A 100 12.42 -0.97 2.43
CA GLU A 100 11.61 0.13 2.93
C GLU A 100 10.16 -0.34 3.10
N ASN A 101 9.56 -0.04 4.25
CA ASN A 101 8.13 -0.21 4.48
C ASN A 101 7.53 1.13 4.87
N LEU A 102 6.65 1.66 4.02
CA LEU A 102 5.94 2.92 4.25
C LEU A 102 4.46 2.64 4.49
N THR A 103 3.83 3.35 5.42
CA THR A 103 2.39 3.34 5.65
C THR A 103 1.86 4.77 5.68
N ILE A 104 0.77 5.00 4.95
CA ILE A 104 -0.02 6.24 4.98
C ILE A 104 -1.44 5.88 5.41
N ASP A 105 -1.84 6.35 6.59
CA ASP A 105 -3.20 6.28 7.12
C ASP A 105 -3.92 7.60 6.80
N TYR A 106 -4.67 7.61 5.69
CA TYR A 106 -5.40 8.77 5.20
C TYR A 106 -6.58 9.16 6.10
N THR A 107 -6.91 8.34 7.10
CA THR A 107 -7.91 8.72 8.12
C THR A 107 -7.35 9.64 9.19
N LYS A 108 -6.02 9.75 9.28
CA LYS A 108 -5.30 10.57 10.26
C LYS A 108 -4.45 11.65 9.61
N ALA A 109 -3.79 11.33 8.49
CA ALA A 109 -2.85 12.23 7.84
C ALA A 109 -3.54 13.46 7.23
N LYS A 110 -2.91 14.63 7.36
CA LYS A 110 -3.27 15.82 6.58
C LYS A 110 -2.58 15.76 5.22
N LEU A 111 -3.35 15.82 4.13
CA LEU A 111 -2.83 15.69 2.77
C LEU A 111 -1.85 16.81 2.43
N SER A 112 -2.07 18.02 2.95
CA SER A 112 -1.14 19.15 2.82
C SER A 112 0.25 18.86 3.39
N GLN A 113 0.37 18.02 4.42
CA GLN A 113 1.67 17.63 5.00
C GLN A 113 2.35 16.51 4.20
N LEU A 114 1.57 15.71 3.47
CA LEU A 114 2.09 14.64 2.61
C LEU A 114 2.59 15.17 1.25
N LYS A 115 1.99 16.26 0.77
CA LYS A 115 2.37 16.87 -0.52
C LYS A 115 3.80 17.37 -0.52
N GLY A 116 4.52 17.05 -1.58
CA GLY A 116 5.91 17.44 -1.78
C GLY A 116 6.94 16.58 -1.05
N ILE A 117 6.51 15.58 -0.28
CA ILE A 117 7.41 14.53 0.21
C ILE A 117 7.83 13.69 -1.00
N PRO A 118 9.14 13.49 -1.23
CA PRO A 118 9.61 12.64 -2.32
C PRO A 118 8.94 11.26 -2.30
N GLY A 119 8.58 10.71 -3.47
CA GLY A 119 7.96 9.38 -3.54
C GLY A 119 6.51 9.28 -3.07
N ILE A 120 5.89 10.36 -2.57
CA ILE A 120 4.46 10.42 -2.28
C ILE A 120 3.77 11.30 -3.33
N THR A 121 2.85 10.70 -4.09
CA THR A 121 2.02 11.39 -5.08
C THR A 121 0.55 11.27 -4.66
N ILE A 122 -0.10 12.41 -4.43
CA ILE A 122 -1.51 12.49 -4.01
C ILE A 122 -2.22 13.60 -4.79
N GLU A 123 -3.29 13.24 -5.51
CA GLU A 123 -4.16 14.19 -6.24
C GLU A 123 -5.47 14.46 -5.48
N ALA A 124 -5.35 15.01 -4.27
CA ALA A 124 -6.45 15.46 -3.44
C ALA A 124 -5.97 16.58 -2.50
N GLU A 125 -6.88 17.46 -2.07
CA GLU A 125 -6.64 18.52 -1.08
C GLU A 125 -7.18 18.14 0.30
N ASP A 126 -6.75 18.86 1.35
CA ASP A 126 -7.30 18.67 2.70
C ASP A 126 -8.85 18.79 2.69
N GLY A 127 -9.52 17.83 3.33
CA GLY A 127 -10.98 17.71 3.33
C GLY A 127 -11.57 16.96 2.12
N GLN A 128 -10.75 16.60 1.13
CA GLN A 128 -11.13 15.70 0.04
C GLN A 128 -10.70 14.26 0.35
N ASP A 129 -11.43 13.31 -0.23
CA ASP A 129 -11.04 11.90 -0.21
C ASP A 129 -10.00 11.61 -1.30
N VAL A 130 -9.01 10.78 -0.97
CA VAL A 130 -8.11 10.20 -1.96
C VAL A 130 -8.88 9.15 -2.77
N SER A 131 -9.02 9.35 -4.08
CA SER A 131 -9.77 8.47 -4.98
C SER A 131 -8.94 7.27 -5.42
N MET A 132 -9.47 6.06 -5.28
CA MET A 132 -8.83 4.83 -5.74
C MET A 132 -8.73 4.80 -7.27
N LYS A 133 -9.78 5.24 -7.99
CA LYS A 133 -9.74 5.33 -9.46
C LYS A 133 -8.64 6.25 -9.95
N LYS A 134 -8.51 7.46 -9.37
CA LYS A 134 -7.44 8.39 -9.74
C LYS A 134 -6.06 7.85 -9.40
N SER A 135 -5.89 7.28 -8.20
CA SER A 135 -4.63 6.63 -7.81
C SER A 135 -4.25 5.52 -8.79
N GLU A 136 -5.20 4.70 -9.24
CA GLU A 136 -4.96 3.66 -10.24
C GLU A 136 -4.53 4.22 -11.59
N GLU A 137 -5.17 5.30 -12.06
CA GLU A 137 -4.81 5.96 -13.32
C GLU A 137 -3.37 6.48 -13.28
N ILE A 138 -2.99 7.17 -12.20
CA ILE A 138 -1.63 7.68 -11.98
C ILE A 138 -0.61 6.54 -11.93
N LEU A 139 -0.91 5.47 -11.18
CA LEU A 139 -0.01 4.32 -11.08
C LEU A 139 0.22 3.64 -12.43
N LYS A 140 -0.84 3.48 -13.24
CA LYS A 140 -0.71 2.91 -14.59
C LYS A 140 0.09 3.83 -15.51
N GLN A 141 -0.09 5.14 -15.42
CA GLN A 141 0.73 6.12 -16.17
C GLN A 141 2.21 6.05 -15.76
N ASP A 142 2.47 5.84 -14.47
CA ASP A 142 3.81 5.63 -13.92
C ASP A 142 4.38 4.23 -14.20
N GLY A 143 3.66 3.38 -14.94
CA GLY A 143 4.13 2.05 -15.35
C GLY A 143 4.04 0.97 -14.27
N PHE A 144 3.22 1.17 -13.24
CA PHE A 144 2.83 0.09 -12.33
C PHE A 144 1.81 -0.84 -12.98
N THR A 145 1.86 -2.10 -12.59
CA THR A 145 0.91 -3.14 -12.98
C THR A 145 0.13 -3.62 -11.78
N GLU A 146 -1.19 -3.75 -11.92
CA GLU A 146 -2.03 -4.37 -10.89
C GLU A 146 -1.71 -5.88 -10.79
N LYS A 147 -1.48 -6.35 -9.56
CA LYS A 147 -1.26 -7.74 -9.22
C LYS A 147 -2.62 -8.39 -8.99
N LYS A 148 -3.03 -9.26 -9.92
CA LYS A 148 -4.30 -10.00 -9.86
C LYS A 148 -4.22 -11.21 -8.93
#